data_AF-A0A382U9P0-F1
#
_entry.id   AF-A0A382U9P0-F1
#
_cell.length_a   1.000
_cell.length_b   1.000
_cell.length_c   1.000
_cell.angle_alpha   90.00
_cell.angle_beta   90.00
_cell.angle_gamma   90.00
#
_symmetry.space_group_name_H-M   'P 1'
#
loop_
_entity.id
_entity.type
_entity.pdbx_description
1 polymer ?
#
loop_
_entity_poly.entity_id
_entity_poly.type
_entity_poly.pdbx_seq_one_letter_code
_entity_poly.pdbx_strand_id
1 'polypeptide(L)'
;MLESSMKINKNCVGQNRNNLSSEIEKELFRLFPQRIIQRVLLIAPPDVDLSLFNYDSAKRGRNYNYPMYGPGIVASYLKTDDIEVSIINLNHEILKACHNSSSNEYFDFDFVWKVKLKNILNEFQPDLVGITCMFTQTHKSTVLVCDEIKRLKHDLPIALGGVHITNSYANFEQTQSLLKDFSKIDLFFLYESEIAFQYFVRAVNKKVPPEEIYQIVFNSSERKLYCSQKKAPIGEELNVIPAYDLMNPSEVSNYGVIGSF
;
A
#
# COMPACT_ATOMS: atom_id res chain seq x y z
N MET A 1 20.11 6.69 -31.43
CA MET A 1 20.16 8.16 -31.32
C MET A 1 18.81 8.62 -30.80
N LEU A 2 18.65 8.64 -29.47
CA LEU A 2 17.59 9.28 -28.67
C LEU A 2 17.97 9.02 -27.19
N GLU A 3 19.17 9.48 -26.82
CA GLU A 3 19.52 9.80 -25.43
C GLU A 3 19.25 11.30 -25.27
N SER A 4 18.09 11.63 -24.72
CA SER A 4 17.67 12.97 -24.28
C SER A 4 16.20 12.82 -23.86
N SER A 5 15.71 13.26 -22.71
CA SER A 5 16.27 13.87 -21.52
C SER A 5 15.10 13.87 -20.52
N MET A 6 15.27 13.25 -19.35
CA MET A 6 14.34 13.47 -18.23
C MET A 6 15.14 13.61 -16.94
N LYS A 7 15.78 14.78 -16.82
CA LYS A 7 16.12 15.35 -15.51
C LYS A 7 14.79 15.67 -14.83
N ILE A 8 14.20 14.69 -14.15
CA ILE A 8 13.48 15.01 -12.92
C ILE A 8 14.44 15.89 -12.15
N ASN A 9 13.99 17.09 -11.79
CA ASN A 9 14.78 18.02 -11.02
C ASN A 9 15.12 17.32 -9.69
N LYS A 10 16.26 16.58 -9.66
CA LYS A 10 16.87 15.94 -8.49
C LYS A 10 17.42 16.99 -7.51
N ASN A 11 16.89 18.21 -7.60
CA ASN A 11 17.15 19.32 -6.70
C ASN A 11 15.96 19.43 -5.74
N CYS A 12 15.86 18.45 -4.83
CA CYS A 12 15.41 18.71 -3.47
C CYS A 12 16.43 18.08 -2.53
N VAL A 13 17.51 18.86 -2.42
CA VAL A 13 18.47 19.02 -1.33
C VAL A 13 19.62 17.98 -1.28
N GLY A 14 20.82 18.53 -1.14
CA GLY A 14 22.07 17.79 -1.22
C GLY A 14 22.17 16.73 -0.14
N GLN A 15 22.79 15.61 -0.51
CA GLN A 15 23.30 14.66 0.45
C GLN A 15 24.75 14.38 0.11
N ASN A 16 25.63 14.91 0.97
CA ASN A 16 26.83 14.18 1.32
C ASN A 16 26.38 12.76 1.73
N ARG A 17 26.89 11.71 1.07
CA ARG A 17 26.55 10.31 1.43
C ARG A 17 26.70 10.04 2.94
N ASN A 18 27.60 10.76 3.60
CA ASN A 18 27.83 10.69 5.05
C ASN A 18 26.64 11.14 5.92
N ASN A 19 25.63 11.84 5.39
CA ASN A 19 24.46 12.30 6.16
C ASN A 19 23.16 11.55 5.83
N LEU A 20 23.09 10.81 4.72
CA LEU A 20 21.87 10.10 4.30
C LEU A 20 21.44 9.06 5.34
N SER A 21 22.38 8.26 5.85
CA SER A 21 22.10 7.26 6.89
C SER A 21 21.48 7.88 8.14
N SER A 22 22.03 9.01 8.60
CA SER A 22 21.51 9.77 9.75
C SER A 22 20.11 10.32 9.49
N GLU A 23 19.83 10.80 8.28
CA GLU A 23 18.49 11.27 7.90
C GLU A 23 17.47 10.13 7.84
N ILE A 24 17.84 8.97 7.28
CA ILE A 24 16.98 7.77 7.30
C ILE A 24 16.70 7.37 8.75
N GLU A 25 17.74 7.26 9.57
CA GLU A 25 17.61 6.85 10.98
C GLU A 25 16.65 7.76 11.76
N LYS A 26 16.69 9.08 11.52
CA LYS A 26 15.72 10.04 12.09
C LYS A 26 14.29 9.76 11.65
N GLU A 27 14.05 9.47 10.37
CA GLU A 27 12.72 9.12 9.88
C GLU A 27 12.22 7.79 10.46
N LEU A 28 13.11 6.79 10.62
CA LEU A 28 12.75 5.52 11.27
C LEU A 28 12.33 5.75 12.73
N PHE A 29 13.05 6.57 13.49
CA PHE A 29 12.67 6.92 14.87
C PHE A 29 11.40 7.77 14.94
N ARG A 30 11.18 8.67 13.98
CA ARG A 30 9.95 9.47 13.93
C ARG A 30 8.71 8.61 13.75
N LEU A 31 8.77 7.63 12.85
CA LEU A 31 7.64 6.74 12.54
C LEU A 31 7.52 5.58 13.53
N PHE A 32 8.65 5.06 14.01
CA PHE A 32 8.72 3.91 14.91
C PHE A 32 9.65 4.25 16.08
N PRO A 33 9.18 5.01 17.09
CA PRO A 33 10.03 5.43 18.22
C PRO A 33 10.67 4.26 18.97
N GLN A 34 9.96 3.13 19.06
CA GLN A 34 10.47 1.91 19.71
C GLN A 34 11.34 1.06 18.78
N ARG A 35 11.40 1.38 17.48
CA ARG A 35 12.14 0.64 16.45
C ARG A 35 11.74 -0.83 16.40
N ILE A 36 10.43 -1.06 16.45
CA ILE A 36 9.79 -2.36 16.44
C ILE A 36 8.60 -2.31 15.47
N ILE A 37 8.56 -3.25 14.55
CA ILE A 37 7.42 -3.67 13.75
C ILE A 37 7.30 -5.18 13.97
N GLN A 38 6.17 -5.62 14.50
CA GLN A 38 5.81 -7.02 14.69
C GLN A 38 4.58 -7.39 13.86
N ARG A 39 3.68 -6.43 13.62
CA ARG A 39 2.42 -6.64 12.91
C ARG A 39 2.26 -5.68 11.74
N VAL A 40 2.06 -6.24 10.55
CA VAL A 40 1.80 -5.46 9.33
C VAL A 40 0.43 -5.80 8.78
N LEU A 41 -0.42 -4.78 8.63
CA LEU A 41 -1.71 -4.93 7.96
C LEU A 41 -1.57 -4.48 6.50
N LEU A 42 -1.88 -5.36 5.56
CA LEU A 42 -1.89 -5.07 4.15
C LEU A 42 -3.33 -4.88 3.65
N ILE A 43 -3.58 -3.81 2.90
CA ILE A 43 -4.93 -3.41 2.49
C ILE A 43 -5.00 -3.22 0.98
N ALA A 44 -5.99 -3.86 0.35
CA ALA A 44 -6.50 -3.41 -0.94
C ALA A 44 -7.71 -2.50 -0.69
N PRO A 45 -7.69 -1.23 -1.12
CA PRO A 45 -8.84 -0.35 -1.04
C PRO A 45 -9.95 -0.81 -1.99
N PRO A 46 -11.17 -0.26 -1.88
CA PRO A 46 -12.21 -0.45 -2.90
C PRO A 46 -11.69 -0.07 -4.28
N ASP A 47 -12.03 -0.82 -5.35
CA ASP A 47 -11.50 -0.53 -6.68
C ASP A 47 -11.93 0.84 -7.22
N VAL A 48 -13.07 1.33 -6.74
CA VAL A 48 -13.68 2.62 -7.06
C VAL A 48 -14.27 3.25 -5.80
N ASP A 49 -14.54 4.55 -5.81
CA ASP A 49 -15.38 5.19 -4.78
C ASP A 49 -16.88 5.11 -5.11
N LEU A 50 -17.73 5.49 -4.14
CA LEU A 50 -19.19 5.45 -4.27
C LEU A 50 -19.70 6.16 -5.54
N SER A 51 -19.06 7.25 -5.99
CA SER A 51 -19.53 7.98 -7.18
C SER A 51 -19.44 7.19 -8.49
N LEU A 52 -18.62 6.13 -8.52
CA LEU A 52 -18.41 5.26 -9.68
C LEU A 52 -18.93 3.84 -9.45
N PHE A 53 -19.38 3.52 -8.24
CA PHE A 53 -19.87 2.18 -7.91
C PHE A 53 -21.23 1.90 -8.54
N ASN A 54 -21.33 0.80 -9.29
CA ASN A 54 -22.59 0.33 -9.87
C ASN A 54 -23.14 -0.86 -9.10
N TYR A 55 -24.18 -0.61 -8.29
CA TYR A 55 -24.84 -1.62 -7.49
C TYR A 55 -25.38 -2.79 -8.33
N ASP A 56 -26.12 -2.53 -9.40
CA ASP A 56 -26.75 -3.59 -10.21
C ASP A 56 -25.71 -4.51 -10.86
N SER A 57 -24.57 -3.96 -11.28
CA SER A 57 -23.45 -4.72 -11.82
C SER A 57 -22.81 -5.60 -10.75
N ALA A 58 -22.49 -5.02 -9.59
CA ALA A 58 -21.89 -5.73 -8.45
C ALA A 58 -22.82 -6.83 -7.91
N LYS A 59 -24.11 -6.55 -7.75
CA LYS A 59 -25.15 -7.49 -7.30
C LYS A 59 -25.25 -8.72 -8.19
N ARG A 60 -25.08 -8.54 -9.51
CA ARG A 60 -25.03 -9.63 -10.50
C ARG A 60 -23.66 -10.32 -10.59
N GLY A 61 -22.70 -9.96 -9.75
CA GLY A 61 -21.37 -10.56 -9.71
C GLY A 61 -20.49 -10.20 -10.90
N ARG A 62 -20.76 -9.09 -11.59
CA ARG A 62 -20.02 -8.70 -12.82
C ARG A 62 -18.80 -7.83 -12.59
N ASN A 63 -18.64 -7.31 -11.37
CA ASN A 63 -17.48 -6.49 -11.04
C ASN A 63 -16.25 -7.37 -10.84
N TYR A 64 -15.08 -6.84 -11.17
CA TYR A 64 -13.82 -7.52 -10.91
C TYR A 64 -13.58 -7.67 -9.41
N ASN A 65 -13.08 -8.83 -9.01
CA ASN A 65 -12.74 -9.13 -7.63
C ASN A 65 -11.47 -9.97 -7.61
N TYR A 66 -10.31 -9.32 -7.72
CA TYR A 66 -9.04 -10.02 -7.78
C TYR A 66 -8.50 -10.34 -6.38
N PRO A 67 -7.85 -11.50 -6.18
CA PRO A 67 -7.06 -11.74 -4.97
C PRO A 67 -5.88 -10.75 -4.93
N MET A 68 -5.43 -10.42 -3.72
CA MET A 68 -4.41 -9.39 -3.49
C MET A 68 -2.99 -9.91 -3.74
N TYR A 69 -2.69 -10.33 -4.98
CA TYR A 69 -1.44 -11.01 -5.33
C TYR A 69 -0.18 -10.28 -4.84
N GLY A 70 -0.01 -9.00 -5.19
CA GLY A 70 1.15 -8.20 -4.77
C GLY A 70 1.31 -8.15 -3.24
N PRO A 71 0.29 -7.73 -2.48
CA PRO A 71 0.29 -7.85 -1.01
C PRO A 71 0.58 -9.27 -0.49
N GLY A 72 0.07 -10.32 -1.15
CA GLY A 72 0.35 -11.71 -0.80
C GLY A 72 1.84 -12.07 -0.95
N ILE A 73 2.52 -11.53 -1.96
CA ILE A 73 3.97 -11.67 -2.14
C ILE A 73 4.74 -10.95 -1.01
N VAL A 74 4.36 -9.71 -0.71
CA VAL A 74 4.93 -8.93 0.41
C VAL A 74 4.77 -9.69 1.73
N ALA A 75 3.58 -10.24 1.97
CA ALA A 75 3.29 -11.03 3.17
C ALA A 75 4.19 -12.27 3.30
N SER A 76 4.46 -12.99 2.21
CA SER A 76 5.37 -14.14 2.22
C SER A 76 6.77 -13.75 2.67
N TYR A 77 7.32 -12.62 2.18
CA TYR A 77 8.62 -12.12 2.61
C TYR A 77 8.64 -11.62 4.05
N LEU A 78 7.58 -10.96 4.51
CA LEU A 78 7.49 -10.52 5.90
C LEU A 78 7.42 -11.70 6.88
N LYS A 79 6.70 -12.77 6.51
CA LYS A 79 6.63 -14.00 7.31
C LYS A 79 8.00 -14.66 7.51
N THR A 80 8.92 -14.58 6.54
CA THR A 80 10.29 -15.11 6.73
C THR A 80 11.10 -14.35 7.78
N ASP A 81 10.64 -13.15 8.18
CA ASP A 81 11.27 -12.31 9.20
C ASP A 81 10.53 -12.34 10.54
N ASP A 82 9.65 -13.32 10.74
CA ASP A 82 8.78 -13.51 11.91
C ASP A 82 7.83 -12.33 12.16
N ILE A 83 7.42 -11.65 11.08
CA ILE A 83 6.42 -10.59 11.13
C ILE A 83 5.04 -11.23 10.97
N GLU A 84 4.14 -10.92 11.90
CA GLU A 84 2.74 -11.29 11.79
C GLU A 84 2.07 -10.38 10.75
N VAL A 85 1.38 -10.98 9.77
CA VAL A 85 0.77 -10.26 8.66
C VAL A 85 -0.70 -10.62 8.55
N SER A 86 -1.52 -9.59 8.40
CA SER A 86 -2.93 -9.73 8.03
C SER A 86 -3.18 -8.99 6.73
N ILE A 87 -4.11 -9.50 5.91
CA ILE A 87 -4.50 -8.86 4.65
C ILE A 87 -6.01 -8.68 4.61
N ILE A 88 -6.47 -7.51 4.17
CA ILE A 88 -7.90 -7.23 3.94
C ILE A 88 -8.13 -6.62 2.56
N ASN A 89 -9.06 -7.24 1.82
CA ASN A 89 -9.54 -6.73 0.55
C ASN A 89 -10.86 -5.97 0.76
N LEU A 90 -10.80 -4.65 0.88
CA LEU A 90 -12.00 -3.83 1.09
C LEU A 90 -12.93 -3.84 -0.13
N ASN A 91 -12.39 -4.02 -1.34
CA ASN A 91 -13.21 -4.22 -2.53
C ASN A 91 -14.05 -5.52 -2.41
N HIS A 92 -13.41 -6.62 -1.99
CA HIS A 92 -14.10 -7.88 -1.75
C HIS A 92 -15.22 -7.74 -0.72
N GLU A 93 -14.95 -7.08 0.42
CA GLU A 93 -15.96 -6.89 1.47
C GLU A 93 -17.19 -6.10 0.98
N ILE A 94 -16.97 -5.08 0.15
CA ILE A 94 -18.03 -4.30 -0.50
C ILE A 94 -18.85 -5.18 -1.44
N LEU A 95 -18.19 -5.94 -2.32
CA LEU A 95 -18.86 -6.80 -3.29
C LEU A 95 -19.66 -7.91 -2.60
N LYS A 96 -19.11 -8.52 -1.55
CA LYS A 96 -19.79 -9.50 -0.71
C LYS A 96 -21.02 -8.90 -0.03
N ALA A 97 -20.91 -7.71 0.55
CA ALA A 97 -22.05 -7.03 1.17
C ALA A 97 -23.13 -6.66 0.14
N CYS A 98 -22.74 -6.13 -1.03
CA CYS A 98 -23.64 -5.82 -2.12
C CYS A 98 -24.38 -7.08 -2.61
N HIS A 99 -23.64 -8.16 -2.85
CA HIS A 99 -24.20 -9.44 -3.29
C HIS A 99 -25.24 -9.99 -2.30
N ASN A 100 -25.01 -9.83 -0.99
CA ASN A 100 -25.90 -10.33 0.05
C ASN A 100 -27.04 -9.37 0.44
N SER A 101 -26.97 -8.10 0.03
CA SER A 101 -28.01 -7.10 0.34
C SER A 101 -29.33 -7.39 -0.38
N SER A 102 -30.47 -7.03 0.21
CA SER A 102 -31.79 -7.28 -0.41
C SER A 102 -32.07 -6.34 -1.60
N SER A 103 -31.65 -5.08 -1.49
CA SER A 103 -31.76 -4.06 -2.52
C SER A 103 -30.72 -2.96 -2.30
N ASN A 104 -30.59 -2.05 -3.27
CA ASN A 104 -29.68 -0.91 -3.18
C ASN A 104 -30.00 0.01 -1.98
N GLU A 105 -31.26 0.11 -1.59
CA GLU A 105 -31.69 0.92 -0.43
C GLU A 105 -31.15 0.39 0.90
N TYR A 106 -30.86 -0.91 0.98
CA TYR A 106 -30.32 -1.57 2.18
C TYR A 106 -28.81 -1.80 2.08
N PHE A 107 -28.13 -1.19 1.12
CA PHE A 107 -26.70 -1.29 0.91
C PHE A 107 -26.04 0.08 1.10
N ASP A 108 -25.20 0.18 2.12
CA ASP A 108 -24.36 1.36 2.34
C ASP A 108 -22.89 1.01 2.04
N PHE A 109 -22.44 1.46 0.86
CA PHE A 109 -21.08 1.25 0.37
C PHE A 109 -20.02 1.70 1.39
N ASP A 110 -20.19 2.90 1.94
CA ASP A 110 -19.20 3.54 2.78
C ASP A 110 -19.15 2.92 4.17
N PHE A 111 -20.33 2.61 4.72
CA PHE A 111 -20.44 1.93 5.99
C PHE A 111 -19.72 0.58 5.98
N VAL A 112 -19.89 -0.21 4.91
CA VAL A 112 -19.32 -1.56 4.81
C VAL A 112 -17.79 -1.53 4.96
N TRP A 113 -17.09 -0.75 4.14
CA TRP A 113 -15.63 -0.75 4.19
C TRP A 113 -15.10 -0.06 5.45
N LYS A 114 -15.75 1.00 5.94
CA LYS A 114 -15.33 1.70 7.17
C LYS A 114 -15.44 0.80 8.40
N VAL A 115 -16.52 0.04 8.53
CA VAL A 115 -16.68 -0.90 9.66
C VAL A 115 -15.65 -2.01 9.59
N LYS A 116 -15.43 -2.59 8.39
CA LYS A 116 -14.44 -3.66 8.20
C LYS A 116 -13.03 -3.19 8.52
N LEU A 117 -12.66 -2.01 8.03
CA LEU A 117 -11.39 -1.36 8.33
C LEU A 117 -11.24 -1.07 9.83
N LYS A 118 -12.26 -0.50 10.48
CA LYS A 118 -12.24 -0.21 11.92
C LYS A 118 -12.04 -1.48 12.75
N ASN A 119 -12.78 -2.54 12.43
CA ASN A 119 -12.71 -3.80 13.18
C ASN A 119 -11.32 -4.41 13.08
N ILE A 120 -10.77 -4.56 11.87
CA ILE A 120 -9.44 -5.16 11.70
C ILE A 120 -8.33 -4.32 12.33
N LEU A 121 -8.40 -2.99 12.25
CA LEU A 121 -7.43 -2.12 12.94
C LEU A 121 -7.48 -2.29 14.46
N ASN A 122 -8.66 -2.54 15.03
CA ASN A 122 -8.83 -2.73 16.47
C ASN A 122 -8.46 -4.14 16.95
N GLU A 123 -8.73 -5.16 16.15
CA GLU A 123 -8.44 -6.55 16.47
C GLU A 123 -6.95 -6.86 16.26
N PHE A 124 -6.42 -6.49 15.09
CA PHE A 124 -5.05 -6.81 14.69
C PHE A 124 -4.02 -5.85 15.31
N GLN A 125 -4.39 -4.57 15.54
CA GLN A 125 -3.50 -3.53 16.07
C GLN A 125 -2.14 -3.47 15.35
N PRO A 126 -2.11 -3.23 14.02
CA PRO A 126 -0.86 -3.21 13.27
C PRO A 126 0.09 -2.11 13.76
N ASP A 127 1.39 -2.35 13.61
CA ASP A 127 2.43 -1.34 13.81
C ASP A 127 2.66 -0.53 12.52
N LEU A 128 2.34 -1.12 11.37
CA LEU A 128 2.45 -0.51 10.04
C LEU A 128 1.29 -0.97 9.16
N VAL A 129 0.71 -0.05 8.39
CA VAL A 129 -0.25 -0.37 7.33
C VAL A 129 0.40 -0.20 5.97
N GLY A 130 0.38 -1.25 5.15
CA GLY A 130 0.73 -1.20 3.73
C GLY A 130 -0.53 -1.19 2.86
N ILE A 131 -0.65 -0.24 1.93
CA ILE A 131 -1.82 -0.13 1.05
C ILE A 131 -1.35 -0.17 -0.40
N THR A 132 -2.01 -0.99 -1.21
CA THR A 132 -1.74 -1.06 -2.65
C THR A 132 -2.70 -0.16 -3.44
N CYS A 133 -2.16 0.66 -4.33
CA CYS A 133 -2.91 1.45 -5.29
C CYS A 133 -2.40 1.15 -6.70
N MET A 134 -3.09 0.23 -7.38
CA MET A 134 -2.65 -0.30 -8.68
C MET A 134 -3.04 0.61 -9.85
N PHE A 135 -4.25 1.18 -9.82
CA PHE A 135 -4.84 1.90 -10.96
C PHE A 135 -5.34 3.29 -10.57
N THR A 136 -5.40 4.20 -11.55
CA THR A 136 -5.92 5.56 -11.37
C THR A 136 -7.35 5.58 -10.83
N GLN A 137 -8.20 4.63 -11.26
CA GLN A 137 -9.59 4.53 -10.78
C GLN A 137 -9.68 4.29 -9.26
N THR A 138 -8.66 3.64 -8.68
CA THR A 138 -8.55 3.30 -7.27
C THR A 138 -7.97 4.45 -6.43
N HIS A 139 -7.50 5.52 -7.07
CA HIS A 139 -6.82 6.62 -6.38
C HIS A 139 -7.71 7.27 -5.32
N LYS A 140 -8.95 7.65 -5.68
CA LYS A 140 -9.85 8.35 -4.77
C LYS A 140 -10.28 7.49 -3.58
N SER A 141 -10.60 6.21 -3.82
CA SER A 141 -10.91 5.28 -2.74
C SER A 141 -9.70 5.04 -1.83
N THR A 142 -8.48 4.98 -2.39
CA THR A 142 -7.23 4.89 -1.61
C THR A 142 -7.07 6.09 -0.68
N VAL A 143 -7.28 7.32 -1.19
CA VAL A 143 -7.23 8.55 -0.37
C VAL A 143 -8.21 8.45 0.80
N LEU A 144 -9.47 8.06 0.53
CA LEU A 144 -10.51 7.92 1.56
C LEU A 144 -10.14 6.88 2.62
N VAL A 145 -9.60 5.74 2.22
CA VAL A 145 -9.13 4.69 3.15
C VAL A 145 -7.99 5.21 4.02
N CYS A 146 -7.02 5.91 3.43
CA CYS A 146 -5.91 6.49 4.18
C CYS A 146 -6.36 7.55 5.19
N ASP A 147 -7.27 8.43 4.78
CA ASP A 147 -7.85 9.44 5.66
C ASP A 147 -8.62 8.80 6.82
N GLU A 148 -9.36 7.73 6.56
CA GLU A 148 -10.09 7.00 7.60
C GLU A 148 -9.15 6.30 8.58
N ILE A 149 -8.05 5.71 8.10
CA ILE A 149 -7.00 5.14 8.97
C ILE A 149 -6.43 6.24 9.87
N LYS A 150 -6.02 7.39 9.30
CA LYS A 150 -5.48 8.51 10.08
C LYS A 150 -6.52 9.13 11.02
N ARG A 151 -7.81 9.05 10.71
CA ARG A 151 -8.89 9.47 11.61
C ARG A 151 -9.04 8.52 12.81
N LEU A 152 -8.92 7.21 12.57
CA LEU A 152 -9.06 6.17 13.60
C LEU A 152 -7.79 5.99 14.45
N LYS A 153 -6.62 6.14 13.84
CA LYS A 153 -5.29 5.89 14.40
C LYS A 153 -4.30 6.92 13.82
N HIS A 154 -4.28 8.13 14.39
CA HIS A 154 -3.52 9.27 13.87
C HIS A 154 -2.03 8.98 13.63
N ASP A 155 -1.39 8.33 14.60
CA ASP A 155 0.05 8.10 14.59
C ASP A 155 0.46 6.82 13.86
N LEU A 156 -0.50 6.00 13.39
CA LEU A 156 -0.21 4.73 12.73
C LEU A 156 0.49 4.99 11.38
N PRO A 157 1.73 4.53 11.18
CA PRO A 157 2.43 4.74 9.91
C PRO A 157 1.72 4.06 8.75
N ILE A 158 1.63 4.77 7.63
CA ILE A 158 1.04 4.26 6.38
C ILE A 158 2.08 4.27 5.25
N ALA A 159 2.24 3.12 4.63
CA ALA A 159 3.00 2.90 3.41
C ALA A 159 2.09 2.69 2.21
N LEU A 160 2.34 3.40 1.12
CA LEU A 160 1.64 3.22 -0.15
C LEU A 160 2.57 2.65 -1.22
N GLY A 161 2.09 1.66 -1.96
CA GLY A 161 2.78 1.12 -3.13
C GLY A 161 1.82 0.85 -4.28
N GLY A 162 2.34 0.28 -5.36
CA GLY A 162 1.58 -0.09 -6.55
C GLY A 162 1.94 0.72 -7.79
N VAL A 163 1.43 0.27 -8.93
CA VAL A 163 1.79 0.82 -10.25
C VAL A 163 1.36 2.28 -10.39
N HIS A 164 0.16 2.65 -9.92
CA HIS A 164 -0.30 4.04 -9.95
C HIS A 164 0.61 4.97 -9.14
N ILE A 165 1.05 4.54 -7.96
CA ILE A 165 1.98 5.30 -7.11
C ILE A 165 3.29 5.51 -7.86
N THR A 166 3.88 4.44 -8.39
CA THR A 166 5.14 4.50 -9.15
C THR A 166 5.04 5.43 -10.36
N ASN A 167 3.97 5.29 -11.15
CA ASN A 167 3.77 6.10 -12.35
C ASN A 167 3.54 7.57 -12.02
N SER A 168 2.92 7.88 -10.87
CA SER A 168 2.72 9.25 -10.43
C SER A 168 4.03 9.98 -10.10
N TYR A 169 5.14 9.25 -9.91
CA TYR A 169 6.49 9.80 -9.78
C TYR A 169 7.22 10.00 -11.12
N ALA A 170 6.58 9.73 -12.27
CA ALA A 170 7.21 9.84 -13.59
C ALA A 170 7.51 11.29 -14.00
N ASN A 171 6.72 12.27 -13.54
CA ASN A 171 6.97 13.69 -13.78
C ASN A 171 6.53 14.55 -12.59
N PHE A 172 7.00 15.80 -12.60
CA PHE A 172 6.83 16.74 -11.50
C PHE A 172 5.36 17.06 -11.19
N GLU A 173 4.54 17.35 -12.21
CA GLU A 173 3.14 17.72 -12.01
C GLU A 173 2.33 16.59 -11.37
N GLN A 174 2.50 15.36 -11.87
CA GLN A 174 1.85 14.18 -11.29
C GLN A 174 2.34 13.91 -9.87
N THR A 175 3.63 14.12 -9.60
CA THR A 175 4.19 13.96 -8.25
C THR A 175 3.55 14.98 -7.30
N GLN A 176 3.42 16.24 -7.71
CA GLN A 176 2.81 17.27 -6.87
C GLN A 176 1.33 16.98 -6.61
N SER A 177 0.58 16.52 -7.61
CA SER A 177 -0.81 16.10 -7.42
C SER A 177 -0.91 14.95 -6.42
N LEU A 178 -0.11 13.89 -6.61
CA LEU A 178 -0.07 12.74 -5.71
C LEU A 178 0.25 13.16 -4.27
N LEU A 179 1.28 13.98 -4.06
CA LEU A 179 1.70 14.42 -2.74
C LEU A 179 0.67 15.31 -2.04
N LYS A 180 -0.14 16.06 -2.82
CA LYS A 180 -1.25 16.84 -2.27
C LYS A 180 -2.35 15.94 -1.74
N ASP A 181 -2.78 14.96 -2.55
CA ASP A 181 -3.87 14.05 -2.21
C ASP A 181 -3.47 13.08 -1.09
N PHE A 182 -2.21 12.64 -1.08
CA PHE A 182 -1.62 11.75 -0.07
C PHE A 182 -0.73 12.49 0.94
N SER A 183 -1.11 13.71 1.30
CA SER A 183 -0.33 14.57 2.21
C SER A 183 -0.13 14.00 3.62
N LYS A 184 -1.01 13.08 4.05
CA LYS A 184 -0.94 12.41 5.37
C LYS A 184 -0.27 11.04 5.35
N ILE A 185 0.23 10.59 4.21
CA ILE A 185 0.91 9.29 4.09
C ILE A 185 2.35 9.44 4.56
N ASP A 186 2.93 8.38 5.11
CA ASP A 186 4.27 8.45 5.67
C ASP A 186 5.34 7.99 4.67
N LEU A 187 5.03 6.96 3.88
CA LEU A 187 5.99 6.28 3.02
C LEU A 187 5.37 5.97 1.66
N PHE A 188 6.12 6.20 0.58
CA PHE A 188 5.80 5.69 -0.75
C PHE A 188 6.85 4.69 -1.20
N PHE A 189 6.43 3.48 -1.54
CA PHE A 189 7.25 2.46 -2.14
C PHE A 189 7.06 2.48 -3.66
N LEU A 190 8.17 2.55 -4.38
CA LEU A 190 8.19 2.71 -5.84
C LEU A 190 8.64 1.40 -6.51
N TYR A 191 8.15 1.18 -7.74
CA TYR A 191 8.42 0.00 -8.55
C TYR A 191 7.98 -1.31 -7.85
N GLU A 192 8.60 -2.44 -8.22
CA GLU A 192 8.50 -3.73 -7.53
C GLU A 192 9.22 -3.64 -6.19
N SER A 193 8.46 -3.62 -5.10
CA SER A 193 8.95 -3.14 -3.80
C SER A 193 8.81 -4.18 -2.69
N GLU A 194 8.49 -5.43 -3.00
CA GLU A 194 8.35 -6.51 -2.03
C GLU A 194 9.61 -6.72 -1.19
N ILE A 195 10.79 -6.77 -1.82
CA ILE A 195 12.07 -6.89 -1.11
C ILE A 195 12.43 -5.57 -0.43
N ALA A 196 12.16 -4.44 -1.09
CA ALA A 196 12.40 -3.11 -0.50
C ALA A 196 11.60 -2.90 0.80
N PHE A 197 10.35 -3.37 0.83
CA PHE A 197 9.46 -3.31 1.98
C PHE A 197 9.96 -4.23 3.10
N GLN A 198 10.42 -5.44 2.77
CA GLN A 198 11.05 -6.34 3.74
C GLN A 198 12.30 -5.69 4.36
N TYR A 199 13.19 -5.13 3.54
CA TYR A 199 14.40 -4.46 4.01
C TYR A 199 14.10 -3.22 4.85
N PHE A 200 13.06 -2.47 4.50
CA PHE A 200 12.56 -1.38 5.34
C PHE A 200 12.15 -1.88 6.73
N VAL A 201 11.35 -2.96 6.81
CA VAL A 201 10.93 -3.56 8.09
C VAL A 201 12.14 -4.07 8.88
N ARG A 202 13.09 -4.73 8.21
CA ARG A 202 14.37 -5.16 8.82
C ARG A 202 15.16 -3.98 9.38
N ALA A 203 15.22 -2.86 8.66
CA ALA A 203 15.95 -1.68 9.10
C ALA A 203 15.27 -0.98 10.29
N VAL A 204 13.93 -0.91 10.30
CA VAL A 204 13.19 -0.45 11.49
C VAL A 204 13.52 -1.34 12.68
N ASN A 205 13.50 -2.66 12.50
CA ASN A 205 13.81 -3.66 13.52
C ASN A 205 15.32 -3.84 13.80
N LYS A 206 16.19 -2.98 13.26
CA LYS A 206 17.65 -3.00 13.43
C LYS A 206 18.34 -4.32 13.01
N LYS A 207 17.71 -5.10 12.12
CA LYS A 207 18.27 -6.33 11.53
C LYS A 207 19.23 -6.03 10.37
N VAL A 208 19.07 -4.88 9.71
CA VAL A 208 19.96 -4.36 8.66
C VAL A 208 20.20 -2.87 8.89
N PRO A 209 21.31 -2.29 8.38
CA PRO A 209 21.59 -0.87 8.58
C PRO A 209 20.71 0.01 7.66
N PRO A 210 20.48 1.29 8.02
CA PRO A 210 19.59 2.20 7.25
C PRO A 210 19.95 2.37 5.77
N GLU A 211 21.22 2.20 5.42
CA GLU A 211 21.75 2.31 4.05
C GLU A 211 21.24 1.21 3.11
N GLU A 212 20.75 0.10 3.67
CA GLU A 212 20.14 -0.99 2.90
C GLU A 212 18.68 -0.70 2.53
N ILE A 213 18.13 0.45 2.92
CA ILE A 213 16.79 0.88 2.49
C ILE A 213 16.85 1.49 1.08
N TYR A 214 15.97 1.05 0.20
CA TYR A 214 15.88 1.50 -1.19
C TYR A 214 14.42 1.53 -1.69
N GLN A 215 14.20 2.12 -2.86
CA GLN A 215 12.88 2.27 -3.50
C GLN A 215 11.78 2.91 -2.62
N ILE A 216 12.17 3.79 -1.70
CA ILE A 216 11.23 4.43 -0.78
C ILE A 216 11.36 5.96 -0.84
N VAL A 217 10.23 6.64 -0.67
CA VAL A 217 10.15 8.07 -0.41
C VAL A 217 9.54 8.26 0.96
N PHE A 218 10.29 8.86 1.88
CA PHE A 218 9.75 9.30 3.17
C PHE A 218 9.04 10.64 2.96
N ASN A 219 7.77 10.68 3.35
CA ASN A 219 6.87 11.79 3.09
C ASN A 219 6.78 12.79 4.25
N SER A 220 7.89 13.11 4.93
CA SER A 220 7.86 14.02 6.07
C SER A 220 7.53 15.47 5.70
N SER A 221 7.01 16.22 6.68
CA SER A 221 6.49 17.58 6.51
C SER A 221 7.55 18.61 6.13
N GLU A 222 8.79 18.43 6.58
CA GLU A 222 9.88 19.39 6.36
C GLU A 222 10.54 19.21 4.99
N ARG A 223 10.77 17.95 4.59
CA ARG A 223 11.42 17.63 3.32
C ARG A 223 11.22 16.16 2.98
N LYS A 224 10.95 15.87 1.71
CA LYS A 224 10.89 14.49 1.21
C LYS A 224 12.29 13.89 1.09
N LEU A 225 12.50 12.71 1.68
CA LEU A 225 13.75 11.96 1.61
C LEU A 225 13.58 10.78 0.64
N TYR A 226 14.49 10.67 -0.34
CA TYR A 226 14.39 9.73 -1.45
C TYR A 226 15.53 8.70 -1.42
N CYS A 227 15.18 7.43 -1.19
CA CYS A 227 16.10 6.31 -1.35
C CYS A 227 15.90 5.70 -2.75
N SER A 228 16.44 6.38 -3.77
CA SER A 228 16.10 6.13 -5.19
C SER A 228 16.79 4.94 -5.87
N GLN A 229 17.64 4.19 -5.17
CA GLN A 229 18.29 3.01 -5.75
C GLN A 229 17.21 2.00 -6.16
N LYS A 230 17.26 1.50 -7.39
CA LYS A 230 16.36 0.46 -7.90
C LYS A 230 17.06 -0.90 -7.82
N LYS A 231 16.40 -1.88 -7.20
CA LYS A 231 16.79 -3.29 -7.18
C LYS A 231 15.53 -4.11 -7.48
N ALA A 232 15.41 -4.58 -8.71
CA ALA A 232 14.35 -5.50 -9.09
C ALA A 232 14.63 -6.89 -8.49
N PRO A 233 13.61 -7.68 -8.15
CA PRO A 233 13.79 -9.07 -7.74
C PRO A 233 14.48 -9.88 -8.85
N ILE A 234 15.40 -10.77 -8.47
CA ILE A 234 16.14 -11.63 -9.40
C ILE A 234 16.16 -13.10 -8.93
N GLY A 235 16.24 -14.03 -9.88
CA GLY A 235 16.44 -15.45 -9.58
C GLY A 235 15.38 -16.01 -8.64
N GLU A 236 15.81 -16.55 -7.49
CA GLU A 236 14.91 -17.13 -6.49
C GLU A 236 13.96 -16.10 -5.85
N GLU A 237 14.27 -14.79 -5.91
CA GLU A 237 13.36 -13.75 -5.41
C GLU A 237 12.08 -13.65 -6.26
N LEU A 238 12.09 -14.18 -7.48
CA LEU A 238 10.90 -14.29 -8.34
C LEU A 238 10.09 -15.57 -8.06
N ASN A 239 10.70 -16.58 -7.43
CA ASN A 239 10.10 -17.90 -7.18
C ASN A 239 9.35 -17.96 -5.84
N VAL A 240 8.75 -16.84 -5.41
CA VAL A 240 8.01 -16.75 -4.17
C VAL A 240 6.54 -17.11 -4.38
N ILE A 241 6.02 -17.98 -3.52
CA ILE A 241 4.60 -18.32 -3.48
C ILE A 241 3.89 -17.25 -2.64
N PRO A 242 2.85 -16.55 -3.17
CA PRO A 242 2.06 -15.63 -2.36
C PRO A 242 1.46 -16.31 -1.12
N ALA A 243 1.25 -15.54 -0.05
CA ALA A 243 0.56 -15.98 1.16
C ALA A 243 -0.94 -16.22 0.90
N TYR A 244 -1.28 -17.24 0.11
CA TYR A 244 -2.64 -17.59 -0.28
C TYR A 244 -3.53 -17.91 0.92
N ASP A 245 -2.94 -18.38 2.02
CA ASP A 245 -3.61 -18.61 3.29
C ASP A 245 -4.25 -17.35 3.87
N LEU A 246 -3.74 -16.16 3.53
CA LEU A 246 -4.27 -14.87 3.99
C LEU A 246 -5.27 -14.21 3.04
N MET A 247 -5.52 -14.78 1.85
CA MET A 247 -6.30 -14.12 0.79
C MET A 247 -7.62 -14.81 0.41
N ASN A 248 -7.85 -16.03 0.92
CA ASN A 248 -9.03 -16.86 0.65
C ASN A 248 -9.55 -16.79 -0.82
N PRO A 249 -8.73 -17.18 -1.80
CA PRO A 249 -9.05 -16.99 -3.22
C PRO A 249 -10.36 -17.68 -3.66
N SER A 250 -10.73 -18.80 -3.01
CA SER A 250 -11.99 -19.51 -3.27
C SER A 250 -13.23 -18.72 -2.89
N GLU A 251 -13.15 -17.89 -1.85
CA GLU A 251 -14.25 -17.00 -1.48
C GLU A 251 -14.33 -15.79 -2.42
N VAL A 252 -13.17 -15.25 -2.79
CA VAL A 252 -13.06 -14.10 -3.69
C VAL A 252 -13.80 -14.35 -5.02
N SER A 253 -13.74 -15.57 -5.56
CA SER A 253 -14.44 -15.96 -6.80
C SER A 253 -15.96 -16.00 -6.69
N ASN A 254 -16.54 -16.04 -5.49
CA ASN A 254 -18.00 -16.11 -5.31
C ASN A 254 -18.67 -14.73 -5.46
N TYR A 255 -17.91 -13.65 -5.33
CA TYR A 255 -18.43 -12.29 -5.22
C TYR A 255 -17.80 -11.36 -6.27
N GLY A 256 -17.71 -11.82 -7.52
CA GLY A 256 -17.20 -11.05 -8.64
C GLY A 256 -16.56 -11.93 -9.70
N VAL A 257 -15.89 -11.30 -10.67
CA VAL A 257 -15.20 -11.99 -11.76
C VAL A 257 -13.69 -11.92 -11.56
N ILE A 258 -13.02 -13.08 -11.60
CA ILE A 258 -11.57 -13.20 -11.65
C ILE A 258 -11.17 -13.41 -13.12
N GLY A 259 -11.39 -12.40 -13.95
CA GLY A 259 -11.18 -12.48 -15.39
C GLY A 259 -12.20 -13.35 -16.14
N SER A 260 -12.87 -12.75 -17.12
CA SER A 260 -13.53 -13.45 -18.22
C SER A 260 -12.92 -12.87 -19.49
N PHE A 261 -11.95 -13.57 -20.06
CA PHE A 261 -11.62 -13.40 -21.47
C PHE A 261 -12.37 -14.48 -22.25
#